data_AF-A0A4V1MAR2-F1
#
_entry.id   AF-A0A4V1MAR2-F1
#
_cell.length_a   1.000
_cell.length_b   1.000
_cell.length_c   1.000
_cell.angle_alpha   90.00
_cell.angle_beta   90.00
_cell.angle_gamma   90.00
#
_symmetry.space_group_name_H-M   'P 1'
#
loop_
_entity.id
_entity.type
_entity.pdbx_description
1 polymer ?
#
loop_
_entity_poly.entity_id
_entity_poly.type
_entity_poly.pdbx_seq_one_letter_code
_entity_poly.pdbx_strand_id
1 'polypeptide(L)'
;MSHFNAFMRSSAAAYRRSEREQQRKAREAARQFKAQAKLDAISDAARAVKNYNNYISILKSVHKEATEEINWETVLDDEPPASPNRQDEGETKALYQQSNYRPSFFDKLFGSESKKRKKLQQDVETARAKDEKVYQNQLKQYEQDKQDFYHLQEVAKGVLNKQVESYKDALLFFEPYSDIAELGTKVELSFQPEHVSIELKVNNKEVIPDYVLSQTSTGKLSKKTMTAGKINDLYQDYVCSCLLRVARETLAYLPVHYVVVNAVGVLFDSITGYEDAKTIVSVIITPDKLKQLNMNTIDPSDSMKNFHHRMRFSKTNGFSAVERIDGKALML
;
A
#
# COMPACT_ATOMS: atom_id res chain seq x y z
N MET A 1 -24.43 8.01 -18.51
CA MET A 1 -23.20 7.93 -17.71
C MET A 1 -23.53 7.41 -16.31
N SER A 2 -23.78 6.10 -16.15
CA SER A 2 -24.27 5.54 -14.87
C SER A 2 -24.05 4.03 -14.71
N HIS A 3 -22.92 3.50 -15.19
CA HIS A 3 -22.59 2.07 -15.00
C HIS A 3 -21.18 1.83 -14.45
N PHE A 4 -20.51 2.87 -13.94
CA PHE A 4 -19.15 2.74 -13.38
C PHE A 4 -19.11 2.73 -11.84
N ASN A 5 -20.21 3.10 -11.16
CA ASN A 5 -20.22 3.26 -9.69
C ASN A 5 -20.58 2.00 -8.90
N ALA A 6 -21.01 0.92 -9.56
CA ALA A 6 -21.42 -0.32 -8.88
C ALA A 6 -20.33 -1.41 -8.86
N PHE A 7 -19.38 -1.39 -9.81
CA PHE A 7 -18.24 -2.32 -9.84
C PHE A 7 -17.13 -1.97 -8.83
N MET A 8 -17.22 -0.78 -8.22
CA MET A 8 -16.23 -0.19 -7.31
C MET A 8 -16.62 -0.28 -5.82
N ARG A 9 -17.70 -0.99 -5.49
CA ARG A 9 -18.15 -1.24 -4.10
C ARG A 9 -17.67 -2.60 -3.56
N SER A 10 -16.55 -3.12 -4.05
CA SER A 10 -15.72 -4.00 -3.23
C SER A 10 -14.97 -3.08 -2.26
N SER A 11 -15.19 -3.22 -0.95
CA SER A 11 -14.85 -2.25 0.11
C SER A 11 -13.85 -1.16 -0.30
N ALA A 12 -14.18 0.12 -0.14
CA ALA A 12 -13.27 1.21 -0.51
C ALA A 12 -11.85 1.01 0.05
N ALA A 13 -11.71 0.29 1.17
CA ALA A 13 -10.44 -0.24 1.67
C ALA A 13 -9.81 -1.34 0.79
N ALA A 14 -10.53 -2.40 0.39
CA ALA A 14 -10.03 -3.42 -0.55
C ALA A 14 -9.69 -2.85 -1.92
N TYR A 15 -10.49 -1.92 -2.46
CA TYR A 15 -10.16 -1.25 -3.73
C TYR A 15 -8.88 -0.42 -3.60
N ARG A 16 -8.79 0.45 -2.59
CA ARG A 16 -7.58 1.27 -2.34
C ARG A 16 -6.37 0.42 -1.99
N ARG A 17 -6.54 -0.67 -1.24
CA ARG A 17 -5.49 -1.69 -1.03
C ARG A 17 -5.09 -2.30 -2.36
N SER A 18 -6.03 -2.67 -3.24
CA SER A 18 -5.73 -3.27 -4.54
C SER A 18 -5.03 -2.32 -5.52
N GLU A 19 -5.40 -1.03 -5.56
CA GLU A 19 -4.68 -0.01 -6.33
C GLU A 19 -3.23 0.12 -5.81
N ARG A 20 -3.07 0.17 -4.49
CA ARG A 20 -1.73 0.13 -3.87
C ARG A 20 -1.01 -1.17 -4.18
N GLU A 21 -1.66 -2.34 -4.15
CA GLU A 21 -1.06 -3.63 -4.51
C GLU A 21 -0.61 -3.66 -5.98
N GLN A 22 -1.34 -3.01 -6.89
CA GLN A 22 -0.95 -2.88 -8.29
C GLN A 22 0.31 -2.01 -8.43
N GLN A 23 0.39 -0.89 -7.71
CA GLN A 23 1.61 -0.08 -7.61
C GLN A 23 2.75 -0.84 -6.90
N ARG A 24 2.43 -1.68 -5.91
CA ARG A 24 3.32 -2.56 -5.12
C ARG A 24 3.95 -3.65 -5.98
N LYS A 25 3.16 -4.35 -6.81
CA LYS A 25 3.66 -5.41 -7.71
C LYS A 25 4.73 -4.91 -8.67
N ALA A 26 4.64 -3.65 -9.11
CA ALA A 26 5.67 -3.02 -9.94
C ALA A 26 7.00 -2.80 -9.17
N ARG A 27 6.94 -2.60 -7.85
CA ARG A 27 8.09 -2.39 -6.95
C ARG A 27 8.65 -3.68 -6.35
N GLU A 28 7.79 -4.64 -5.99
CA GLU A 28 8.17 -5.99 -5.55
C GLU A 28 8.99 -6.71 -6.62
N ALA A 29 8.65 -6.56 -7.90
CA ALA A 29 9.44 -7.06 -9.02
C ALA A 29 10.88 -6.50 -9.03
N ALA A 30 11.08 -5.27 -8.53
CA ALA A 30 12.41 -4.67 -8.36
C ALA A 30 13.13 -5.19 -7.09
N ARG A 31 12.37 -5.51 -6.03
CA ARG A 31 12.87 -5.99 -4.73
C ARG A 31 13.26 -7.48 -4.74
N GLN A 32 12.51 -8.33 -5.44
CA GLN A 32 12.81 -9.76 -5.61
C GLN A 32 14.18 -10.01 -6.26
N PHE A 33 14.76 -9.00 -6.90
CA PHE A 33 16.14 -9.03 -7.38
C PHE A 33 17.17 -9.17 -6.24
N LYS A 34 16.93 -8.68 -5.01
CA LYS A 34 17.88 -8.85 -3.90
C LYS A 34 18.03 -10.33 -3.49
N ALA A 35 16.96 -11.11 -3.66
CA ALA A 35 16.97 -12.56 -3.46
C ALA A 35 17.51 -13.31 -4.69
N GLN A 36 17.11 -12.91 -5.90
CA GLN A 36 17.50 -13.56 -7.16
C GLN A 36 18.96 -13.31 -7.57
N ALA A 37 19.53 -12.14 -7.22
CA ALA A 37 20.93 -11.79 -7.49
C ALA A 37 21.94 -12.64 -6.71
N LYS A 38 21.45 -13.41 -5.73
CA LYS A 38 22.26 -14.36 -4.96
C LYS A 38 22.32 -15.75 -5.62
N LEU A 39 21.45 -16.05 -6.60
CA LEU A 39 21.26 -17.42 -7.11
C LEU A 39 21.62 -17.65 -8.58
N ASP A 40 21.52 -16.68 -9.49
CA ASP A 40 21.86 -16.96 -10.90
C ASP A 40 22.78 -15.91 -11.51
N ALA A 41 23.88 -16.39 -12.10
CA ALA A 41 24.76 -15.64 -12.97
C ALA A 41 23.92 -14.91 -14.04
N ILE A 42 23.83 -13.59 -13.93
CA ILE A 42 22.87 -12.82 -14.73
C ILE A 42 23.32 -12.82 -16.19
N SER A 43 22.59 -13.58 -17.02
CA SER A 43 22.71 -13.65 -18.48
C SER A 43 22.51 -12.29 -19.19
N ASP A 44 22.01 -11.26 -18.50
CA ASP A 44 21.71 -9.92 -19.05
C ASP A 44 22.16 -8.78 -18.13
N ALA A 45 23.37 -8.24 -18.37
CA ALA A 45 23.95 -7.14 -17.59
C ALA A 45 23.08 -5.86 -17.62
N ALA A 46 22.39 -5.59 -18.73
CA ALA A 46 21.55 -4.40 -18.86
C ALA A 46 20.35 -4.48 -17.92
N ARG A 47 19.73 -5.68 -17.79
CA ARG A 47 18.64 -5.93 -16.85
C ARG A 47 19.05 -5.73 -15.40
N ALA A 48 20.24 -6.21 -15.01
CA ALA A 48 20.75 -6.04 -13.65
C ALA A 48 20.93 -4.55 -13.28
N VAL A 49 21.53 -3.78 -14.18
CA VAL A 49 21.73 -2.33 -14.00
C VAL A 49 20.39 -1.60 -13.96
N LYS A 50 19.44 -1.95 -14.83
CA LYS A 50 18.08 -1.38 -14.83
C LYS A 50 17.37 -1.63 -13.50
N ASN A 51 17.39 -2.87 -13.00
CA ASN A 51 16.76 -3.23 -11.73
C ASN A 51 17.40 -2.49 -10.55
N TYR A 52 18.73 -2.41 -10.51
CA TYR A 52 19.46 -1.65 -9.50
C TYR A 52 19.08 -0.16 -9.53
N ASN A 53 19.07 0.47 -10.70
CA ASN A 53 18.70 1.89 -10.84
C ASN A 53 17.24 2.14 -10.44
N ASN A 54 16.34 1.22 -10.80
CA ASN A 54 14.94 1.30 -10.38
C ASN A 54 14.81 1.21 -8.86
N TYR A 55 15.56 0.30 -8.22
CA TYR A 55 15.57 0.18 -6.76
C TYR A 55 16.06 1.46 -6.07
N ILE A 56 17.20 2.01 -6.51
CA ILE A 56 17.71 3.30 -6.00
C ILE A 56 16.69 4.43 -6.21
N SER A 57 16.01 4.45 -7.35
CA SER A 57 14.94 5.41 -7.64
C SER A 57 13.77 5.27 -6.68
N ILE A 58 13.33 4.05 -6.38
CA ILE A 58 12.24 3.79 -5.41
C ILE A 58 12.61 4.33 -4.04
N LEU A 59 13.81 4.02 -3.53
CA LEU A 59 14.27 4.51 -2.23
C LEU A 59 14.24 6.04 -2.13
N LYS A 60 14.62 6.73 -3.20
CA LYS A 60 14.60 8.19 -3.29
C LYS A 60 13.22 8.79 -3.54
N SER A 61 12.19 8.00 -3.85
CA SER A 61 10.87 8.49 -4.27
C SER A 61 9.69 7.94 -3.47
N VAL A 62 9.94 7.26 -2.34
CA VAL A 62 8.90 6.77 -1.41
C VAL A 62 7.88 7.87 -1.05
N HIS A 63 8.34 9.11 -0.84
CA HIS A 63 7.50 10.27 -0.52
C HIS A 63 6.53 10.71 -1.61
N LYS A 64 6.72 10.30 -2.88
CA LYS A 64 5.92 10.78 -4.02
C LYS A 64 4.51 10.22 -4.02
N GLU A 65 4.42 8.94 -3.75
CA GLU A 65 3.15 8.27 -3.56
C GLU A 65 2.63 8.61 -2.15
N ALA A 66 1.34 8.89 -2.02
CA ALA A 66 0.60 8.85 -0.76
C ALA A 66 -0.89 8.86 -1.10
N THR A 67 -1.73 8.43 -0.16
CA THR A 67 -3.18 8.57 -0.32
C THR A 67 -3.57 10.04 -0.43
N GLU A 68 -4.57 10.34 -1.25
CA GLU A 68 -5.23 11.65 -1.24
C GLU A 68 -6.01 11.86 0.06
N GLU A 69 -6.26 13.12 0.40
CA GLU A 69 -7.00 13.51 1.62
C GLU A 69 -8.41 12.90 1.60
N ILE A 70 -8.79 12.22 2.68
CA ILE A 70 -10.12 11.63 2.81
C ILE A 70 -11.10 12.69 3.27
N ASN A 71 -12.16 12.86 2.47
CA ASN A 71 -13.33 13.63 2.87
C ASN A 71 -14.26 12.73 3.69
N TRP A 72 -14.17 12.83 5.01
CA TRP A 72 -14.95 12.00 5.93
C TRP A 72 -16.44 12.36 5.96
N GLU A 73 -16.80 13.60 5.61
CA GLU A 73 -18.19 14.01 5.42
C GLU A 73 -18.84 13.25 4.26
N THR A 74 -18.12 13.11 3.14
CA THR A 74 -18.59 12.31 1.99
C THR A 74 -18.77 10.85 2.37
N VAL A 75 -17.88 10.31 3.22
CA VAL A 75 -18.01 8.94 3.74
C VAL A 75 -19.29 8.81 4.58
N LEU A 76 -19.69 9.82 5.36
CA LEU A 76 -20.95 9.79 6.11
C LEU A 76 -22.20 9.88 5.23
N ASP A 77 -22.08 10.54 4.08
CA ASP A 77 -23.18 10.68 3.13
C ASP A 77 -23.34 9.45 2.20
N ASP A 78 -22.45 8.46 2.29
CA ASP A 78 -22.53 7.23 1.50
C ASP A 78 -23.79 6.42 1.84
N GLU A 79 -24.41 5.83 0.81
CA GLU A 79 -25.53 4.92 0.97
C GLU A 79 -25.07 3.49 1.31
N PRO A 80 -25.84 2.73 2.11
CA PRO A 80 -25.53 1.33 2.39
C PRO A 80 -25.48 0.51 1.09
N PRO A 81 -24.68 -0.58 1.06
CA PRO A 81 -24.63 -1.45 -0.11
C PRO A 81 -26.02 -2.02 -0.44
N ALA A 82 -26.29 -2.20 -1.73
CA ALA A 82 -27.55 -2.79 -2.18
C ALA A 82 -27.51 -4.31 -2.01
N SER A 83 -28.62 -4.88 -1.53
CA SER A 83 -28.76 -6.34 -1.44
C SER A 83 -28.73 -6.96 -2.85
N PRO A 84 -27.98 -8.05 -3.07
CA PRO A 84 -27.93 -8.70 -4.37
C PRO A 84 -29.28 -9.36 -4.67
N ASN A 85 -29.66 -9.39 -5.94
CA ASN A 85 -30.83 -10.13 -6.40
C ASN A 85 -30.39 -11.43 -7.06
N ARG A 86 -31.08 -12.52 -6.75
CA ARG A 86 -30.85 -13.83 -7.39
C ARG A 86 -31.10 -13.70 -8.90
N GLN A 87 -30.10 -14.07 -9.70
CA GLN A 87 -30.19 -14.18 -11.15
C GLN A 87 -30.37 -15.66 -11.54
N ASP A 88 -31.14 -15.93 -12.59
CA ASP A 88 -31.47 -17.28 -13.08
C ASP A 88 -31.17 -17.44 -14.59
N GLU A 89 -30.20 -16.67 -15.11
CA GLU A 89 -29.83 -16.68 -16.53
C GLU A 89 -29.40 -18.06 -17.02
N GLY A 90 -28.65 -18.80 -16.21
CA GLY A 90 -28.17 -20.14 -16.54
C GLY A 90 -29.32 -21.14 -16.59
N GLU A 91 -30.16 -21.14 -15.55
CA GLU A 91 -31.38 -21.95 -15.47
C GLU A 91 -32.31 -21.67 -16.66
N THR A 92 -32.58 -20.41 -16.96
CA THR A 92 -33.45 -19.99 -18.07
C THR A 92 -32.91 -20.49 -19.42
N LYS A 93 -31.61 -20.37 -19.66
CA LYS A 93 -30.97 -20.88 -20.88
C LYS A 93 -31.05 -22.40 -20.99
N ALA A 94 -30.85 -23.12 -19.89
CA ALA A 94 -30.93 -24.58 -19.85
C ALA A 94 -32.37 -25.08 -20.07
N LEU A 95 -33.36 -24.43 -19.46
CA LEU A 95 -34.78 -24.71 -19.67
C LEU A 95 -35.20 -24.46 -21.12
N TYR A 96 -34.68 -23.40 -21.75
CA TYR A 96 -34.90 -23.13 -23.16
C TYR A 96 -34.31 -24.25 -24.05
N GLN A 97 -33.10 -24.73 -23.76
CA GLN A 97 -32.49 -25.84 -24.50
C GLN A 97 -33.24 -27.16 -24.32
N GLN A 98 -33.74 -27.43 -23.10
CA GLN A 98 -34.52 -28.62 -22.80
C GLN A 98 -35.88 -28.62 -23.51
N SER A 99 -36.62 -27.51 -23.44
CA SER A 99 -37.96 -27.36 -24.03
C SER A 99 -37.95 -27.39 -25.55
N ASN A 100 -36.89 -26.86 -26.18
CA ASN A 100 -36.75 -26.84 -27.64
C ASN A 100 -36.04 -28.06 -28.23
N TYR A 101 -35.65 -29.04 -27.41
CA TYR A 101 -34.98 -30.25 -27.90
C TYR A 101 -35.92 -31.10 -28.77
N ARG A 102 -35.50 -31.36 -30.01
CA ARG A 102 -36.15 -32.30 -30.92
C ARG A 102 -35.18 -33.43 -31.28
N PRO A 103 -35.53 -34.72 -31.03
CA PRO A 103 -34.66 -35.84 -31.35
C PRO A 103 -34.45 -35.96 -32.86
N SER A 104 -33.19 -36.12 -33.28
CA SER A 104 -32.84 -36.34 -34.69
C SER A 104 -33.19 -37.77 -35.15
N PHE A 105 -33.23 -38.01 -36.46
CA PHE A 105 -33.48 -39.33 -37.06
C PHE A 105 -32.53 -40.41 -36.51
N PHE A 106 -31.25 -40.05 -36.33
CA PHE A 106 -30.23 -40.91 -35.73
C PHE A 106 -30.43 -41.12 -34.21
N ASP A 107 -31.02 -40.16 -33.50
CA ASP A 107 -31.27 -40.29 -32.05
C ASP A 107 -32.37 -41.30 -31.74
N LYS A 108 -33.35 -41.40 -32.67
CA LYS A 108 -34.40 -42.41 -32.63
C LYS A 108 -33.89 -43.78 -33.05
N LEU A 109 -33.06 -43.85 -34.10
CA LEU A 109 -32.52 -45.10 -34.64
C LEU A 109 -31.54 -45.80 -33.68
N PHE A 110 -30.77 -45.05 -32.90
CA PHE A 110 -29.79 -45.58 -31.94
C PHE A 110 -30.24 -45.52 -30.47
N GLY A 111 -31.51 -45.15 -30.19
CA GLY A 111 -32.06 -45.12 -28.82
C GLY A 111 -31.41 -44.09 -27.88
N SER A 112 -30.69 -43.09 -28.40
CA SER A 112 -29.93 -42.12 -27.61
C SER A 112 -30.80 -40.97 -27.06
N GLU A 113 -32.06 -40.88 -27.48
CA GLU A 113 -33.01 -39.84 -27.07
C GLU A 113 -33.16 -39.75 -25.54
N SER A 114 -33.39 -40.88 -24.87
CA SER A 114 -33.53 -40.94 -23.41
C SER A 114 -32.30 -40.37 -22.70
N LYS A 115 -31.10 -40.74 -23.17
CA LYS A 115 -29.83 -40.26 -22.62
C LYS A 115 -29.67 -38.75 -22.80
N LYS A 116 -30.04 -38.20 -23.97
CA LYS A 116 -29.98 -36.76 -24.25
C LYS A 116 -31.00 -35.96 -23.44
N ARG A 117 -32.24 -36.45 -23.29
CA ARG A 117 -33.25 -35.82 -22.42
C ARG A 117 -32.81 -35.79 -20.95
N LYS A 118 -32.25 -36.90 -20.46
CA LYS A 118 -31.67 -36.98 -19.11
C LYS A 118 -30.50 -36.00 -18.93
N LYS A 119 -29.63 -35.88 -19.94
CA LYS A 119 -28.53 -34.91 -19.95
C LYS A 119 -29.04 -33.47 -19.86
N LEU A 120 -30.04 -33.10 -20.67
CA LEU A 120 -30.63 -31.76 -20.63
C LEU A 120 -31.30 -31.44 -19.29
N GLN A 121 -31.96 -32.42 -18.66
CA GLN A 121 -32.49 -32.27 -17.30
C GLN A 121 -31.38 -32.03 -16.26
N GLN A 122 -30.30 -32.82 -16.34
CA GLN A 122 -29.13 -32.63 -15.49
C GLN A 122 -28.46 -31.28 -15.73
N ASP A 123 -28.44 -30.79 -16.98
CA ASP A 123 -27.86 -29.49 -17.32
C ASP A 123 -28.70 -28.34 -16.72
N VAL A 124 -30.04 -28.46 -16.65
CA VAL A 124 -30.92 -27.52 -15.92
C VAL A 124 -30.60 -27.52 -14.42
N GLU A 125 -30.53 -28.70 -13.80
CA GLU A 125 -30.19 -28.82 -12.37
C GLU A 125 -28.80 -28.25 -12.07
N THR A 126 -27.83 -28.51 -12.94
CA THR A 126 -26.46 -27.99 -12.84
C THR A 126 -26.44 -26.47 -12.98
N ALA A 127 -27.19 -25.92 -13.94
CA ALA A 127 -27.29 -24.48 -14.15
C ALA A 127 -27.94 -23.79 -12.95
N ARG A 128 -29.04 -24.32 -12.42
CA ARG A 128 -29.69 -23.83 -11.19
C ARG A 128 -28.73 -23.85 -10.00
N ALA A 129 -27.97 -24.94 -9.81
CA ALA A 129 -27.00 -25.04 -8.73
C ALA A 129 -25.84 -24.03 -8.89
N LYS A 130 -25.43 -23.75 -10.13
CA LYS A 130 -24.39 -22.74 -10.43
C LYS A 130 -24.90 -21.32 -10.14
N ASP A 131 -26.10 -20.99 -10.60
CA ASP A 131 -26.73 -19.69 -10.37
C ASP A 131 -26.93 -19.45 -8.85
N GLU A 132 -27.39 -20.47 -8.13
CA GLU A 132 -27.50 -20.43 -6.68
C GLU A 132 -26.14 -20.21 -5.99
N LYS A 133 -25.09 -20.91 -6.43
CA LYS A 133 -23.74 -20.72 -5.89
C LYS A 133 -23.22 -19.29 -6.11
N VAL A 134 -23.50 -18.70 -7.27
CA VAL A 134 -23.13 -17.29 -7.55
C VAL A 134 -23.88 -16.36 -6.60
N TYR A 135 -25.18 -16.55 -6.44
CA TYR A 135 -26.01 -15.75 -5.55
C TYR A 135 -25.56 -15.85 -4.08
N GLN A 136 -25.25 -17.06 -3.59
CA GLN A 136 -24.72 -17.27 -2.25
C GLN A 136 -23.38 -16.55 -2.02
N ASN A 137 -22.50 -16.55 -3.02
CA ASN A 137 -21.25 -15.78 -2.95
C ASN A 137 -21.51 -14.27 -2.91
N GLN A 138 -22.47 -13.77 -3.70
CA GLN A 138 -22.88 -12.37 -3.68
C GLN A 138 -23.48 -11.96 -2.34
N LEU A 139 -24.33 -12.81 -1.73
CA LEU A 139 -24.88 -12.58 -0.40
C LEU A 139 -23.79 -12.49 0.66
N LYS A 140 -22.82 -13.42 0.63
CA LYS A 140 -21.68 -13.39 1.55
C LYS A 140 -20.86 -12.11 1.41
N GLN A 141 -20.58 -11.68 0.18
CA GLN A 141 -19.86 -10.43 -0.06
C GLN A 141 -20.67 -9.22 0.43
N TYR A 142 -21.97 -9.19 0.15
CA TYR A 142 -22.87 -8.14 0.62
C TYR A 142 -22.91 -8.03 2.15
N GLU A 143 -22.93 -9.14 2.88
CA GLU A 143 -22.87 -9.13 4.35
C GLU A 143 -21.57 -8.50 4.86
N GLN A 144 -20.44 -8.81 4.22
CA GLN A 144 -19.14 -8.20 4.55
C GLN A 144 -19.13 -6.71 4.23
N ASP A 145 -19.56 -6.32 3.02
CA ASP A 145 -19.61 -4.91 2.61
C ASP A 145 -20.53 -4.09 3.51
N LYS A 146 -21.64 -4.68 3.96
CA LYS A 146 -22.57 -4.05 4.90
C LYS A 146 -21.94 -3.83 6.27
N GLN A 147 -21.18 -4.81 6.79
CA GLN A 147 -20.45 -4.67 8.05
C GLN A 147 -19.38 -3.59 7.96
N ASP A 148 -18.57 -3.62 6.90
CA ASP A 148 -17.54 -2.62 6.60
C ASP A 148 -18.14 -1.22 6.50
N PHE A 149 -19.29 -1.08 5.83
CA PHE A 149 -20.02 0.17 5.72
C PHE A 149 -20.37 0.75 7.09
N TYR A 150 -21.05 -0.01 7.97
CA TYR A 150 -21.44 0.51 9.27
C TYR A 150 -20.25 0.80 10.18
N HIS A 151 -19.21 -0.03 10.14
CA HIS A 151 -17.97 0.26 10.85
C HIS A 151 -17.34 1.57 10.37
N LEU A 152 -17.26 1.78 9.06
CA LEU A 152 -16.69 3.00 8.49
C LEU A 152 -17.53 4.25 8.83
N GLN A 153 -18.86 4.13 8.91
CA GLN A 153 -19.74 5.19 9.40
C GLN A 153 -19.41 5.60 10.84
N GLU A 154 -19.15 4.64 11.73
CA GLU A 154 -18.75 4.92 13.12
C GLU A 154 -17.38 5.57 13.19
N VAL A 155 -16.40 5.05 12.43
CA VAL A 155 -15.06 5.62 12.32
C VAL A 155 -15.12 7.06 11.82
N ALA A 156 -15.84 7.32 10.73
CA ALA A 156 -15.98 8.66 10.16
C ALA A 156 -16.56 9.66 11.16
N LYS A 157 -17.63 9.29 11.88
CA LYS A 157 -18.20 10.13 12.95
C LYS A 157 -17.17 10.43 14.04
N GLY A 158 -16.44 9.42 14.50
CA GLY A 158 -15.45 9.61 15.55
C GLY A 158 -14.25 10.45 15.10
N VAL A 159 -13.76 10.24 13.87
CA VAL A 159 -12.68 11.03 13.26
C VAL A 159 -13.05 12.51 13.18
N LEU A 160 -14.25 12.84 12.68
CA LEU A 160 -14.74 14.22 12.60
C LEU A 160 -14.90 14.87 13.99
N ASN A 161 -15.23 14.07 15.01
CA ASN A 161 -15.30 14.51 16.40
C ASN A 161 -13.95 14.45 17.14
N LYS A 162 -12.84 14.24 16.42
CA LYS A 162 -11.46 14.13 16.95
C LYS A 162 -11.28 13.06 18.05
N GLN A 163 -12.03 11.97 17.96
CA GLN A 163 -11.92 10.83 18.89
C GLN A 163 -10.69 9.99 18.54
N VAL A 164 -9.75 9.91 19.49
CA VAL A 164 -8.46 9.22 19.32
C VAL A 164 -8.62 7.74 18.96
N GLU A 165 -9.58 7.03 19.55
CA GLU A 165 -9.82 5.62 19.20
C GLU A 165 -10.24 5.46 17.74
N SER A 166 -11.07 6.37 17.21
CA SER A 166 -11.47 6.34 15.80
C SER A 166 -10.33 6.71 14.85
N TYR A 167 -9.34 7.50 15.28
CA TYR A 167 -8.11 7.70 14.49
C TYR A 167 -7.34 6.40 14.32
N LYS A 168 -7.24 5.61 15.39
CA LYS A 168 -6.58 4.30 15.37
C LYS A 168 -7.37 3.33 14.48
N ASP A 169 -8.70 3.29 14.63
CA ASP A 169 -9.56 2.42 13.82
C ASP A 169 -9.48 2.77 12.34
N ALA A 170 -9.45 4.05 11.97
CA ALA A 170 -9.24 4.48 10.59
C ALA A 170 -7.93 3.92 10.01
N LEU A 171 -6.81 4.09 10.72
CA LEU A 171 -5.51 3.63 10.24
C LEU A 171 -5.38 2.10 10.24
N LEU A 172 -6.07 1.38 11.15
CA LEU A 172 -6.15 -0.08 11.15
C LEU A 172 -7.02 -0.59 9.99
N PHE A 173 -8.13 0.07 9.68
CA PHE A 173 -9.02 -0.31 8.60
C PHE A 173 -8.37 -0.10 7.23
N PHE A 174 -7.64 1.00 7.05
CA PHE A 174 -7.02 1.32 5.76
C PHE A 174 -5.59 0.80 5.58
N GLU A 175 -4.90 0.47 6.68
CA GLU A 175 -3.51 -0.03 6.71
C GLU A 175 -2.53 0.79 5.83
N PRO A 176 -2.46 2.14 5.98
CA PRO A 176 -1.78 2.97 4.98
C PRO A 176 -0.24 2.87 5.00
N TYR A 177 0.33 2.18 5.99
CA TYR A 177 1.78 2.00 6.13
C TYR A 177 2.28 0.62 5.67
N SER A 178 1.40 -0.26 5.16
CA SER A 178 1.76 -1.63 4.73
C SER A 178 3.00 -1.66 3.83
N ASP A 179 3.04 -0.73 2.88
CA ASP A 179 4.06 -0.69 1.83
C ASP A 179 5.39 -0.12 2.33
N ILE A 180 5.36 0.71 3.38
CA ILE A 180 6.56 1.29 4.00
C ILE A 180 7.20 0.27 4.94
N ALA A 181 6.39 -0.56 5.61
CA ALA A 181 6.88 -1.63 6.45
C ALA A 181 7.78 -2.61 5.66
N GLU A 182 7.40 -2.86 4.42
CA GLU A 182 8.18 -3.64 3.46
C GLU A 182 9.55 -3.05 3.13
N LEU A 183 9.75 -1.74 3.27
CA LEU A 183 11.06 -1.10 3.08
C LEU A 183 11.96 -1.24 4.33
N GLY A 184 11.64 -2.16 5.25
CA GLY A 184 12.43 -2.37 6.46
C GLY A 184 12.20 -1.27 7.50
N THR A 185 10.97 -0.74 7.54
CA THR A 185 10.57 0.22 8.56
C THR A 185 9.51 -0.35 9.49
N LYS A 186 9.44 0.17 10.71
CA LYS A 186 8.32 -0.06 11.60
C LYS A 186 7.75 1.29 12.02
N VAL A 187 6.43 1.42 11.94
CA VAL A 187 5.70 2.63 12.34
C VAL A 187 5.00 2.34 13.66
N GLU A 188 5.29 3.16 14.66
CA GLU A 188 4.61 3.17 15.96
C GLU A 188 3.95 4.54 16.15
N LEU A 189 2.69 4.54 16.57
CA LEU A 189 1.84 5.74 16.61
C LEU A 189 1.40 6.03 18.04
N SER A 190 1.35 7.32 18.37
CA SER A 190 0.77 7.85 19.58
C SER A 190 -0.15 9.00 19.22
N PHE A 191 -1.43 8.85 19.54
CA PHE A 191 -2.48 9.74 19.08
C PHE A 191 -2.83 10.78 20.14
N GLN A 192 -3.10 11.99 19.69
CA GLN A 192 -3.75 13.05 20.45
C GLN A 192 -4.85 13.65 19.56
N PRO A 193 -5.87 14.33 20.11
CA PRO A 193 -6.94 14.92 19.29
C PRO A 193 -6.40 15.86 18.20
N GLU A 194 -5.36 16.63 18.52
CA GLU A 194 -4.82 17.69 17.67
C GLU A 194 -3.55 17.31 16.89
N HIS A 195 -2.87 16.22 17.25
CA HIS A 195 -1.66 15.78 16.57
C HIS A 195 -1.40 14.28 16.73
N VAL A 196 -0.57 13.73 15.85
CA VAL A 196 -0.07 12.36 15.98
C VAL A 196 1.44 12.38 16.09
N SER A 197 1.95 11.69 17.12
CA SER A 197 3.38 11.40 17.25
C SER A 197 3.67 10.04 16.63
N ILE A 198 4.69 9.99 15.79
CA ILE A 198 5.05 8.83 14.99
C ILE A 198 6.51 8.48 15.24
N GLU A 199 6.78 7.24 15.62
CA GLU A 199 8.12 6.68 15.69
C GLU A 199 8.33 5.76 14.48
N LEU A 200 9.26 6.15 13.62
CA LEU A 200 9.63 5.44 12.40
C LEU A 200 10.99 4.77 12.61
N LYS A 201 10.99 3.47 12.87
CA LYS A 201 12.23 2.69 12.98
C LYS A 201 12.75 2.40 11.58
N VAL A 202 13.96 2.84 11.26
CA VAL A 202 14.56 2.73 9.92
C VAL A 202 15.80 1.84 9.93
N ASN A 203 15.74 0.67 9.29
CA ASN A 203 16.90 -0.23 9.19
C ASN A 203 17.87 0.18 8.08
N ASN A 204 19.07 0.64 8.44
CA ASN A 204 20.09 1.09 7.48
C ASN A 204 20.71 -0.09 6.67
N LYS A 205 21.20 -1.11 7.38
CA LYS A 205 22.09 -2.16 6.81
C LYS A 205 21.42 -3.06 5.76
N GLU A 206 20.11 -3.16 5.77
CA GLU A 206 19.38 -4.03 4.83
C GLU A 206 18.82 -3.27 3.63
N VAL A 207 18.65 -1.95 3.70
CA VAL A 207 17.89 -1.22 2.68
C VAL A 207 18.82 -0.63 1.63
N ILE A 208 19.96 -0.06 2.03
CA ILE A 208 20.90 0.57 1.08
C ILE A 208 21.94 -0.46 0.62
N PRO A 209 22.14 -0.67 -0.70
CA PRO A 209 23.19 -1.56 -1.18
C PRO A 209 24.56 -0.94 -0.94
N ASP A 210 25.54 -1.76 -0.57
CA ASP A 210 26.94 -1.39 -0.38
C ASP A 210 27.74 -1.38 -1.71
N TYR A 211 27.06 -1.52 -2.84
CA TYR A 211 27.65 -1.56 -4.18
C TYR A 211 26.85 -0.77 -5.20
N VAL A 212 27.52 -0.43 -6.30
CA VAL A 212 26.93 0.15 -7.52
C VAL A 212 27.05 -0.86 -8.66
N LEU A 213 25.96 -1.07 -9.41
CA LEU A 213 25.99 -1.81 -10.68
C LEU A 213 26.08 -0.85 -11.86
N SER A 214 26.93 -1.19 -12.83
CA SER A 214 27.06 -0.49 -14.10
C SER A 214 27.38 -1.48 -15.22
N GLN A 215 27.20 -1.05 -16.47
CA GLN A 215 27.59 -1.83 -17.64
C GLN A 215 28.89 -1.25 -18.21
N THR A 216 29.86 -2.11 -18.52
CA THR A 216 31.09 -1.69 -19.22
C THR A 216 30.77 -1.34 -20.68
N SER A 217 31.68 -0.65 -21.36
CA SER A 217 31.58 -0.40 -22.80
C SER A 217 31.49 -1.69 -23.64
N THR A 218 31.97 -2.81 -23.11
CA THR A 218 31.91 -4.15 -23.73
C THR A 218 30.63 -4.92 -23.37
N GLY A 219 29.67 -4.30 -22.69
CA GLY A 219 28.39 -4.92 -22.33
C GLY A 219 28.42 -5.80 -21.09
N LYS A 220 29.56 -5.97 -20.43
CA LYS A 220 29.72 -6.79 -19.22
C LYS A 220 29.22 -6.08 -17.97
N LEU A 221 28.71 -6.83 -16.99
CA LEU A 221 28.29 -6.28 -15.71
C LEU A 221 29.52 -5.91 -14.86
N SER A 222 29.53 -4.70 -14.32
CA SER A 222 30.52 -4.22 -13.36
C SER A 222 29.84 -3.92 -12.02
N LYS A 223 30.37 -4.52 -10.96
CA LYS A 223 29.96 -4.29 -9.57
C LYS A 223 31.13 -3.65 -8.82
N LYS A 224 30.92 -2.46 -8.25
CA LYS A 224 31.93 -1.74 -7.46
C LYS A 224 31.38 -1.41 -6.09
N THR A 225 32.21 -1.52 -5.06
CA THR A 225 31.85 -1.08 -3.70
C THR A 225 31.52 0.42 -3.72
N MET A 226 30.47 0.79 -3.00
CA MET A 226 30.01 2.16 -2.88
C MET A 226 30.82 2.90 -1.81
N THR A 227 31.12 4.17 -2.04
CA THR A 227 31.79 5.00 -1.02
C THR A 227 30.85 5.25 0.15
N ALA A 228 31.39 5.36 1.37
CA ALA A 228 30.59 5.65 2.58
C ALA A 228 29.73 6.90 2.41
N GLY A 229 30.26 7.97 1.80
CA GLY A 229 29.51 9.18 1.51
C GLY A 229 28.28 8.96 0.64
N LYS A 230 28.39 8.12 -0.41
CA LYS A 230 27.24 7.84 -1.28
C LYS A 230 26.21 6.94 -0.60
N ILE A 231 26.64 6.01 0.25
CA ILE A 231 25.73 5.20 1.09
C ILE A 231 24.96 6.13 2.06
N ASN A 232 25.67 7.04 2.72
CA ASN A 232 25.08 7.98 3.67
C ASN A 232 24.10 8.95 2.99
N ASP A 233 24.45 9.51 1.83
CA ASP A 233 23.56 10.39 1.06
C ASP A 233 22.27 9.63 0.65
N LEU A 234 22.38 8.39 0.15
CA LEU A 234 21.22 7.57 -0.20
C LEU A 234 20.36 7.22 1.02
N TYR A 235 20.99 6.92 2.16
CA TYR A 235 20.28 6.65 3.41
C TYR A 235 19.57 7.91 3.91
N GLN A 236 20.17 9.09 3.78
CA GLN A 236 19.55 10.36 4.14
C GLN A 236 18.30 10.62 3.31
N ASP A 237 18.39 10.51 2.00
CA ASP A 237 17.25 10.67 1.09
C ASP A 237 16.14 9.69 1.43
N TYR A 238 16.50 8.42 1.65
CA TYR A 238 15.55 7.38 2.02
C TYR A 238 14.81 7.69 3.32
N VAL A 239 15.54 8.01 4.40
CA VAL A 239 14.94 8.35 5.70
C VAL A 239 14.01 9.55 5.58
N CYS A 240 14.45 10.63 4.93
CA CYS A 240 13.65 11.84 4.76
C CYS A 240 12.42 11.58 3.87
N SER A 241 12.56 10.73 2.85
CA SER A 241 11.46 10.30 1.98
C SER A 241 10.42 9.49 2.76
N CYS A 242 10.83 8.60 3.66
CA CYS A 242 9.91 7.88 4.53
C CYS A 242 9.22 8.80 5.55
N LEU A 243 9.92 9.78 6.14
CA LEU A 243 9.32 10.77 7.04
C LEU A 243 8.16 11.51 6.35
N LEU A 244 8.41 12.01 5.14
CA LEU A 244 7.38 12.67 4.33
C LEU A 244 6.23 11.74 3.99
N ARG A 245 6.52 10.51 3.55
CA ARG A 245 5.48 9.54 3.20
C ARG A 245 4.55 9.28 4.38
N VAL A 246 5.12 8.92 5.52
CA VAL A 246 4.34 8.57 6.71
C VAL A 246 3.51 9.76 7.17
N ALA A 247 4.08 10.97 7.19
CA ALA A 247 3.34 12.17 7.52
C ALA A 247 2.18 12.45 6.55
N ARG A 248 2.42 12.33 5.24
CA ARG A 248 1.38 12.51 4.22
C ARG A 248 0.25 11.49 4.38
N GLU A 249 0.58 10.22 4.60
CA GLU A 249 -0.43 9.20 4.87
C GLU A 249 -1.24 9.59 6.12
N THR A 250 -0.59 9.83 7.27
CA THR A 250 -1.33 10.16 8.50
C THR A 250 -2.26 11.36 8.32
N LEU A 251 -1.77 12.43 7.68
CA LEU A 251 -2.56 13.65 7.46
C LEU A 251 -3.64 13.49 6.38
N ALA A 252 -3.54 12.51 5.50
CA ALA A 252 -4.60 12.19 4.55
C ALA A 252 -5.80 11.51 5.22
N TYR A 253 -5.55 10.68 6.24
CA TYR A 253 -6.62 9.99 6.97
C TYR A 253 -7.13 10.77 8.18
N LEU A 254 -6.32 11.61 8.82
CA LEU A 254 -6.66 12.20 10.12
C LEU A 254 -6.68 13.74 10.06
N PRO A 255 -7.76 14.40 10.55
CA PRO A 255 -7.90 15.85 10.55
C PRO A 255 -7.15 16.50 11.73
N VAL A 256 -5.86 16.17 11.86
CA VAL A 256 -4.98 16.72 12.90
C VAL A 256 -4.20 17.93 12.39
N HIS A 257 -3.85 18.85 13.28
CA HIS A 257 -3.13 20.08 12.90
C HIS A 257 -1.70 19.82 12.43
N TYR A 258 -1.05 18.78 12.97
CA TYR A 258 0.31 18.39 12.59
C TYR A 258 0.62 16.96 13.01
N VAL A 259 1.74 16.46 12.49
CA VAL A 259 2.36 15.23 12.96
C VAL A 259 3.81 15.48 13.38
N VAL A 260 4.25 14.78 14.41
CA VAL A 260 5.65 14.74 14.84
C VAL A 260 6.22 13.40 14.43
N VAL A 261 7.17 13.38 13.50
CA VAL A 261 7.77 12.13 13.03
C VAL A 261 9.21 12.03 13.52
N ASN A 262 9.50 10.97 14.26
CA ASN A 262 10.81 10.66 14.80
C ASN A 262 11.38 9.43 14.08
N ALA A 263 12.40 9.62 13.24
CA ALA A 263 13.15 8.51 12.69
C ALA A 263 14.13 7.96 13.73
N VAL A 264 14.04 6.67 14.01
CA VAL A 264 14.93 5.95 14.92
C VAL A 264 15.81 5.01 14.11
N GLY A 265 17.11 5.25 14.16
CA GLY A 265 18.14 4.44 13.50
C GLY A 265 19.04 3.77 14.54
N VAL A 266 19.66 2.67 14.15
CA VAL A 266 20.71 2.02 14.94
C VAL A 266 22.04 2.72 14.68
N LEU A 267 22.64 3.29 15.73
CA LEU A 267 23.93 3.96 15.68
C LEU A 267 24.96 3.17 16.49
N PHE A 268 26.18 3.06 15.96
CA PHE A 268 27.30 2.48 16.69
C PHE A 268 27.87 3.51 17.67
N ASP A 269 27.95 3.14 18.94
CA ASP A 269 28.60 3.91 19.98
C ASP A 269 30.02 3.39 20.20
N SER A 270 31.02 4.17 19.80
CA SER A 270 32.43 3.80 19.93
C SER A 270 32.92 3.80 21.38
N ILE A 271 32.21 4.45 22.31
CA ILE A 271 32.58 4.51 23.73
C ILE A 271 32.19 3.19 24.40
N THR A 272 30.98 2.69 24.10
CA THR A 272 30.46 1.45 24.70
C THR A 272 30.75 0.22 23.85
N GLY A 273 31.05 0.39 22.56
CA GLY A 273 31.23 -0.68 21.59
C GLY A 273 29.92 -1.34 21.12
N TYR A 274 28.77 -0.80 21.53
CA TYR A 274 27.45 -1.36 21.24
C TYR A 274 26.67 -0.54 20.21
N GLU A 275 25.68 -1.18 19.61
CA GLU A 275 24.72 -0.54 18.72
C GLU A 275 23.45 -0.17 19.48
N ASP A 276 23.10 1.12 19.48
CA ASP A 276 21.95 1.65 20.19
C ASP A 276 20.92 2.23 19.21
N ALA A 277 19.64 2.00 19.48
CA ALA A 277 18.56 2.70 18.79
C ALA A 277 18.49 4.15 19.29
N LYS A 278 18.78 5.12 18.42
CA LYS A 278 18.72 6.55 18.72
C LYS A 278 17.83 7.27 17.72
N THR A 279 17.21 8.38 18.16
CA THR A 279 16.51 9.28 17.23
C THR A 279 17.55 9.99 16.37
N ILE A 280 17.43 9.86 15.05
CA ILE A 280 18.36 10.45 14.06
C ILE A 280 17.76 11.66 13.35
N VAL A 281 16.43 11.70 13.24
CA VAL A 281 15.68 12.85 12.74
C VAL A 281 14.41 13.00 13.57
N SER A 282 14.07 14.23 13.95
CA SER A 282 12.77 14.57 14.51
C SER A 282 12.22 15.76 13.74
N VAL A 283 10.99 15.70 13.24
CA VAL A 283 10.41 16.75 12.40
C VAL A 283 8.93 16.93 12.67
N ILE A 284 8.47 18.18 12.59
CA ILE A 284 7.06 18.54 12.70
C ILE A 284 6.54 18.99 11.35
N ILE A 285 5.53 18.27 10.88
CA ILE A 285 4.95 18.40 9.55
C ILE A 285 3.49 18.80 9.68
N THR A 286 3.13 19.93 9.08
CA THR A 286 1.77 20.48 9.06
C THR A 286 1.18 20.33 7.65
N PRO A 287 -0.16 20.16 7.50
CA PRO A 287 -0.83 20.13 6.21
C PRO A 287 -0.45 21.30 5.28
N ASP A 288 -0.45 22.54 5.80
CA ASP A 288 -0.22 23.74 4.99
C ASP A 288 1.17 23.75 4.33
N LYS A 289 2.21 23.44 5.11
CA LYS A 289 3.58 23.33 4.60
C LYS A 289 3.73 22.17 3.60
N LEU A 290 3.06 21.04 3.80
CA LEU A 290 3.08 19.94 2.83
C LEU A 290 2.44 20.33 1.51
N LYS A 291 1.29 21.03 1.53
CA LYS A 291 0.56 21.47 0.33
C LYS A 291 1.38 22.44 -0.55
N GLN A 292 2.38 23.12 0.02
CA GLN A 292 3.29 24.02 -0.70
C GLN A 292 4.43 23.30 -1.44
N LEU A 293 4.70 22.02 -1.14
CA LEU A 293 5.80 21.29 -1.74
C LEU A 293 5.36 20.52 -3.00
N ASN A 294 6.15 20.61 -4.07
CA ASN A 294 5.97 19.75 -5.23
C ASN A 294 6.66 18.39 -5.00
N MET A 295 5.91 17.41 -4.50
CA MET A 295 6.42 16.07 -4.17
C MET A 295 7.11 15.37 -5.35
N ASN A 296 6.81 15.74 -6.60
CA ASN A 296 7.44 15.12 -7.76
C ASN A 296 8.88 15.58 -8.00
N THR A 297 9.26 16.77 -7.52
CA THR A 297 10.52 17.43 -7.86
C THR A 297 11.40 17.76 -6.67
N ILE A 298 10.89 17.72 -5.44
CA ILE A 298 11.70 17.98 -4.25
C ILE A 298 12.81 16.93 -4.08
N ASP A 299 13.94 17.37 -3.51
CA ASP A 299 14.84 16.48 -2.81
C ASP A 299 14.33 16.29 -1.37
N PRO A 300 14.09 15.04 -0.92
CA PRO A 300 13.46 14.80 0.37
C PRO A 300 14.33 15.31 1.53
N SER A 301 15.65 15.19 1.45
CA SER A 301 16.56 15.63 2.53
C SER A 301 16.62 17.16 2.64
N ASP A 302 16.71 17.86 1.51
CA ASP A 302 16.68 19.33 1.49
C ASP A 302 15.32 19.89 1.88
N SER A 303 14.23 19.20 1.52
CA SER A 303 12.86 19.64 1.84
C SER A 303 12.60 19.73 3.34
N MET A 304 13.37 19.03 4.19
CA MET A 304 13.27 19.10 5.65
C MET A 304 13.43 20.54 6.16
N LYS A 305 14.17 21.40 5.45
CA LYS A 305 14.37 22.83 5.79
C LYS A 305 13.08 23.65 5.81
N ASN A 306 12.01 23.18 5.16
CA ASN A 306 10.69 23.83 5.20
C ASN A 306 9.94 23.56 6.51
N PHE A 307 10.42 22.61 7.32
CA PHE A 307 9.78 22.16 8.54
C PHE A 307 10.63 22.50 9.77
N HIS A 308 9.96 22.60 10.93
CA HIS A 308 10.69 22.62 12.20
C HIS A 308 11.25 21.22 12.44
N HIS A 309 12.56 21.08 12.32
CA HIS A 309 13.23 19.78 12.35
C HIS A 309 14.54 19.83 13.14
N ARG A 310 14.94 18.65 13.64
CA ARG A 310 16.24 18.37 14.23
C ARG A 310 16.84 17.22 13.44
N MET A 311 17.90 17.53 12.69
CA MET A 311 18.65 16.57 11.89
C MET A 311 20.12 16.96 11.93
N ARG A 312 20.99 16.02 12.31
CA ARG A 312 22.44 16.19 12.23
C ARG A 312 22.99 15.14 11.27
N PHE A 313 23.62 15.61 10.20
CA PHE A 313 24.13 14.75 9.14
C PHE A 313 25.49 15.25 8.63
N SER A 314 26.37 14.32 8.30
CA SER A 314 27.60 14.58 7.54
C SER A 314 27.80 13.49 6.49
N LYS A 315 28.42 13.83 5.36
CA LYS A 315 28.69 12.82 4.32
C LYS A 315 29.59 11.69 4.83
N THR A 316 30.55 12.00 5.69
CA THR A 316 31.49 11.01 6.20
C THR A 316 30.85 10.05 7.20
N ASN A 317 30.10 10.57 8.18
CA ASN A 317 29.60 9.78 9.31
C ASN A 317 28.11 9.45 9.24
N GLY A 318 27.39 10.00 8.26
CA GLY A 318 25.94 9.86 8.16
C GLY A 318 25.20 10.65 9.23
N PHE A 319 24.10 10.08 9.72
CA PHE A 319 23.29 10.67 10.78
C PHE A 319 23.97 10.61 12.15
N SER A 320 23.67 11.60 12.99
CA SER A 320 24.01 11.61 14.41
C SER A 320 22.76 11.71 15.27
N ALA A 321 22.85 11.30 16.52
CA ALA A 321 21.74 11.38 17.46
C ALA A 321 21.24 12.84 17.63
N VAL A 322 19.93 12.98 17.70
CA VAL A 322 19.23 14.24 17.96
C VAL A 322 18.18 14.04 19.05
N GLU A 323 17.86 15.12 19.75
CA GLU A 323 16.74 15.12 20.68
C GLU A 323 15.41 15.16 19.93
N ARG A 324 14.40 14.48 20.49
CA ARG A 324 13.02 14.55 19.98
C ARG A 324 12.44 15.94 20.18
N ILE A 325 11.70 16.41 19.19
CA ILE A 325 10.89 17.62 19.34
C ILE A 325 9.66 17.25 20.18
N ASP A 326 9.36 18.06 21.19
CA ASP A 326 8.12 17.90 21.97
C ASP A 326 6.94 18.43 21.15
N GLY A 327 6.00 17.55 20.82
CA GLY A 327 4.79 17.92 20.11
C GLY A 327 3.91 18.92 20.86
N LYS A 328 3.98 18.98 22.20
CA LYS A 328 3.17 19.92 23.00
C LYS A 328 3.73 21.35 22.99
N ALA A 329 5.03 21.52 22.81
CA ALA A 329 5.72 22.79 22.95
C ALA A 329 5.35 23.83 21.85
N LEU A 330 4.62 23.43 20.81
CA LEU A 330 4.15 24.31 19.73
C LEU A 330 2.68 24.72 19.86
N MET A 331 1.96 24.22 20.87
CA MET A 331 0.60 24.69 21.20
C MET A 331 0.60 25.88 22.19
N LEU A 332 1.78 26.29 22.65
CA LEU A 332 2.05 27.49 23.44
C LEU A 332 2.69 28.54 22.54
#